data_AF-A0A8J2TB43-F1
#
_entry.id   AF-A0A8J2TB43-F1
#
_cell.length_a   1.000
_cell.length_b   1.000
_cell.length_c   1.000
_cell.angle_alpha   90.00
_cell.angle_beta   90.00
_cell.angle_gamma   90.00
#
_symmetry.space_group_name_H-M   'P 1'
#
loop_
_entity.id
_entity.type
_entity.pdbx_description
1 polymer ?
#
loop_
_entity_poly.entity_id
_entity_poly.type
_entity_poly.pdbx_seq_one_letter_code
_entity_poly.pdbx_strand_id
1 'polypeptide(L)' 'MEKLIVTNFLNIKHIELEIGKINIPIGPQAQGKSVVAKLVYFFKSFWDDYRNLYDAKQDLEDFEQVILVLFKDIFPEV' A
#
# COMPACT_ATOMS: atom_id res chain seq x y z
N MET A 1 -9.44 -11.93 -9.50
CA MET A 1 -9.93 -10.60 -9.12
C MET A 1 -9.14 -10.15 -7.91
N GLU A 2 -8.59 -8.93 -7.93
CA GLU A 2 -7.85 -8.37 -6.80
C GLU A 2 -8.84 -7.67 -5.86
N LYS A 3 -8.61 -7.79 -4.55
CA LYS A 3 -9.45 -7.17 -3.52
C LYS A 3 -8.57 -6.57 -2.43
N LEU A 4 -8.87 -5.33 -2.04
CA LEU A 4 -8.29 -4.69 -0.86
C LEU A 4 -9.31 -4.76 0.28
N ILE A 5 -8.87 -5.26 1.43
CA ILE A 5 -9.63 -5.25 2.68
C ILE A 5 -8.81 -4.49 3.71
N VAL A 6 -9.38 -3.44 4.29
CA VAL A 6 -8.71 -2.63 5.32
C VAL A 6 -9.58 -2.63 6.57
N THR A 7 -8.97 -2.91 7.71
CA THR A 7 -9.66 -2.92 9.01
C THR A 7 -8.79 -2.22 10.04
N ASN A 8 -9.38 -1.26 10.77
CA ASN A 8 -8.74 -0.48 11.85
C ASN A 8 -7.37 0.12 11.47
N PHE A 9 -7.30 0.78 10.32
CA PHE A 9 -6.08 1.43 9.85
C PHE A 9 -6.30 2.93 9.63
N LEU A 10 -5.53 3.75 10.34
CA LEU A 10 -5.70 5.21 10.37
C LEU A 10 -7.18 5.58 10.66
N ASN A 11 -7.80 6.38 9.80
CA ASN A 11 -9.20 6.79 9.92
C ASN A 11 -10.20 5.80 9.28
N ILE A 12 -9.76 4.64 8.80
CA ILE A 12 -10.60 3.62 8.18
C ILE A 12 -10.93 2.54 9.20
N LYS A 13 -12.21 2.44 9.59
CA LYS A 13 -12.71 1.34 10.44
C LYS A 13 -12.77 0.03 9.67
N HIS A 14 -13.43 0.04 8.52
CA HIS A 14 -13.55 -1.12 7.65
C HIS A 14 -13.90 -0.69 6.22
N ILE A 15 -13.24 -1.28 5.22
CA ILE A 15 -13.62 -1.16 3.80
C ILE A 15 -13.21 -2.42 3.06
N GLU A 16 -14.05 -2.82 2.11
CA GLU A 16 -13.74 -3.82 1.11
C GLU A 16 -13.88 -3.19 -0.28
N LEU A 17 -12.82 -3.28 -1.08
CA LEU A 17 -12.77 -2.69 -2.41
C LEU A 17 -12.29 -3.75 -3.41
N GLU A 18 -13.10 -4.04 -4.43
CA GLU A 18 -12.62 -4.75 -5.60
C GLU A 18 -11.75 -3.83 -6.45
N ILE A 19 -10.55 -4.29 -6.79
CA ILE A 19 -9.61 -3.54 -7.61
C ILE A 19 -9.87 -3.88 -9.08
N GLY A 20 -10.42 -2.90 -9.78
CA GLY A 20 -10.68 -2.95 -11.22
C GLY A 20 -9.57 -2.28 -12.02
N LYS A 21 -9.79 -2.13 -13.33
CA LYS A 21 -8.87 -1.37 -14.19
C LYS A 21 -8.79 0.11 -13.79
N ILE A 22 -9.92 0.67 -13.35
CA ILE A 22 -10.04 2.04 -12.87
C ILE A 22 -10.94 2.00 -11.63
N ASN A 23 -10.46 2.55 -10.52
CA ASN A 23 -11.24 2.78 -9.31
C ASN A 23 -11.17 4.28 -8.99
N ILE A 24 -12.33 4.90 -8.75
CA ILE A 24 -12.44 6.32 -8.39
C ILE A 24 -13.03 6.43 -6.99
N PRO A 25 -12.22 6.62 -5.93
CA PRO A 25 -12.72 6.83 -4.58
C PRO A 25 -13.45 8.18 -4.48
N ILE A 26 -14.71 8.16 -4.03
CA ILE A 26 -15.53 9.37 -3.85
C ILE A 26 -15.95 9.56 -2.39
N GLY A 27 -16.36 10.78 -2.04
CA GLY A 27 -16.90 11.11 -0.70
C GLY A 27 -16.28 12.34 -0.05
N PRO A 28 -16.71 12.71 1.17
CA PRO A 28 -16.27 13.92 1.88
C PRO A 28 -14.76 13.94 2.16
N GLN A 29 -14.18 15.14 2.32
CA GLN A 29 -12.76 15.31 2.63
C GLN A 29 -12.36 14.54 3.90
N ALA A 30 -11.11 14.08 3.96
CA ALA A 30 -10.52 13.40 5.12
C ALA A 30 -11.19 12.07 5.55
N GLN A 31 -11.96 11.42 4.67
CA GLN A 31 -12.59 10.10 4.91
C GLN A 31 -11.74 8.89 4.48
N GLY A 32 -10.42 9.06 4.32
CA GLY A 32 -9.52 7.92 4.04
C GLY A 32 -9.38 7.54 2.56
N LYS A 33 -9.92 8.35 1.63
CA LYS A 33 -9.73 8.14 0.18
C LYS A 33 -8.26 8.04 -0.24
N SER A 34 -7.42 8.96 0.24
CA SER A 34 -5.97 8.93 -0.03
C SER A 34 -5.30 7.75 0.66
N VAL A 35 -5.76 7.35 1.84
CA VAL A 35 -5.26 6.17 2.56
C VAL A 35 -5.50 4.90 1.74
N VAL A 36 -6.70 4.71 1.21
CA VAL A 36 -7.02 3.58 0.32
C VAL A 36 -6.12 3.58 -0.93
N ALA A 37 -5.98 4.74 -1.60
CA ALA A 37 -5.13 4.83 -2.79
C ALA A 37 -3.66 4.51 -2.49
N LYS A 38 -3.13 5.00 -1.36
CA LYS A 38 -1.78 4.71 -0.87
C LYS A 38 -1.56 3.24 -0.54
N LEU A 39 -2.55 2.59 0.08
CA LEU A 39 -2.50 1.14 0.35
C LEU A 39 -2.47 0.34 -0.95
N VAL A 40 -3.34 0.67 -1.93
CA VAL A 40 -3.31 0.02 -3.24
C VAL A 40 -1.94 0.20 -3.90
N TYR A 41 -1.39 1.41 -3.88
CA TYR A 41 -0.06 1.70 -4.43
C TYR A 41 1.02 0.84 -3.76
N PHE A 42 1.10 0.86 -2.42
CA PHE A 42 2.09 0.11 -1.65
C PHE A 42 2.05 -1.40 -1.95
N PHE A 43 0.87 -2.01 -1.95
CA PHE A 43 0.75 -3.45 -2.22
C PHE A 43 1.05 -3.81 -3.67
N LYS A 44 0.81 -2.90 -4.63
CA LYS A 44 1.18 -3.15 -6.04
C LYS A 44 2.67 -2.99 -6.28
N SER A 45 3.32 -2.00 -5.65
CA SER A 45 4.77 -1.80 -5.80
C SER A 45 5.59 -2.89 -5.11
N PHE A 46 5.07 -3.48 -4.03
CA PHE A 46 5.75 -4.52 -3.25
C PHE A 46 6.38 -5.63 -4.11
N TRP A 47 5.66 -6.14 -5.12
CA TRP A 47 6.15 -7.23 -5.96
C TRP A 47 7.24 -6.79 -6.93
N ASP A 48 7.16 -5.55 -7.43
CA ASP A 48 8.17 -4.98 -8.31
C ASP A 48 9.46 -4.73 -7.52
N ASP A 49 9.34 -4.17 -6.31
CA ASP A 49 10.46 -3.93 -5.39
C ASP A 49 11.15 -5.24 -4.98
N TYR A 50 10.35 -6.28 -4.65
CA TYR A 50 10.87 -7.61 -4.32
C TYR A 50 11.65 -8.23 -5.49
N ARG A 51 11.11 -8.12 -6.71
CA ARG A 51 11.77 -8.66 -7.91
C ARG A 51 13.10 -7.97 -8.17
N ASN A 52 13.13 -6.64 -8.08
CA ASN A 52 14.35 -5.86 -8.32
C ASN A 52 15.47 -6.23 -7.33
N LEU A 53 15.11 -6.45 -6.06
CA LEU A 53 16.07 -6.84 -5.02
C LEU A 53 16.55 -8.28 -5.16
N TYR A 54 15.66 -9.19 -5.56
CA TYR A 54 16.03 -10.56 -5.90
C TYR A 54 17.01 -10.61 -7.08
N ASP A 55 16.75 -9.85 -8.15
CA ASP A 55 17.62 -9.77 -9.32
C ASP A 55 18.99 -9.16 -8.99
N ALA A 56 19.03 -8.25 -8.01
CA ALA A 56 20.25 -7.65 -7.47
C ALA A 56 21.04 -8.57 -6.51
N LYS A 57 20.54 -9.79 -6.21
CA LYS A 57 21.12 -10.74 -5.24
C LYS A 57 21.31 -10.16 -3.83
N GLN A 58 20.39 -9.29 -3.41
CA GLN A 58 20.39 -8.77 -2.05
C GLN A 58 19.72 -9.75 -1.07
N ASP A 59 20.13 -9.70 0.19
CA ASP A 59 19.60 -10.55 1.25
C ASP A 59 18.19 -10.09 1.71
N LEU A 60 17.45 -10.98 2.36
CA LEU A 60 16.08 -10.71 2.82
C LEU A 60 15.99 -9.56 3.82
N GLU A 61 17.03 -9.37 4.64
CA GLU A 61 17.11 -8.25 5.59
C GLU A 61 17.13 -6.89 4.87
N ASP A 62 17.81 -6.78 3.73
CA ASP A 62 17.81 -5.58 2.90
C ASP A 62 16.40 -5.29 2.36
N PHE A 63 15.67 -6.33 1.95
CA PHE A 63 14.29 -6.20 1.48
C PHE A 63 13.35 -5.66 2.56
N GLU A 64 13.44 -6.18 3.79
CA GLU A 64 12.62 -5.70 4.90
C GLU A 64 12.87 -4.22 5.18
N GLN A 65 14.14 -3.78 5.17
CA GLN A 65 14.47 -2.37 5.39
C GLN A 65 13.92 -1.48 4.26
N VAL A 66 14.04 -1.91 3.00
CA VAL A 66 13.49 -1.17 1.86
C VAL A 66 11.97 -1.02 1.98
N ILE A 67 11.26 -2.10 2.31
CA ILE A 67 9.81 -2.05 2.48
C ILE A 67 9.40 -1.17 3.66
N LEU A 68 10.15 -1.21 4.76
CA LEU A 68 9.89 -0.35 5.91
C LEU A 68 10.08 1.13 5.57
N VAL A 69 11.15 1.47 4.85
CA VAL A 69 11.39 2.84 4.38
C VAL A 69 10.26 3.30 3.45
N LEU A 70 9.91 2.48 2.45
CA LEU A 70 8.82 2.77 1.53
C LEU A 70 7.50 3.00 2.26
N PHE A 71 7.18 2.13 3.23
CA PHE A 71 5.96 2.26 4.02
C PHE A 71 5.94 3.57 4.80
N LYS A 72 7.05 3.94 5.45
CA LYS A 72 7.19 5.18 6.22
C LYS A 72 7.13 6.43 5.36
N ASP A 73 7.66 6.38 4.13
CA ASP A 73 7.55 7.49 3.18
C ASP A 73 6.10 7.72 2.74
N ILE A 74 5.33 6.64 2.58
CA ILE A 74 3.91 6.70 2.21
C ILE A 74 3.05 7.13 3.41
N PHE A 75 3.39 6.63 4.61
CA PHE A 75 2.68 6.84 5.89
C PHE A 75 3.64 7.37 6.97
N PRO A 76 4.02 8.66 6.89
CA PRO A 76 4.92 9.25 7.88
C PRO A 76 4.29 9.30 9.26
N GLU A 77 5.09 9.00 10.29
CA GLU A 77 4.72 9.24 11.68
C GLU A 77 4.62 10.76 11.90
N VAL A 78 3.53 11.19 12.55
CA VAL A 78 3.24 12.60 12.84
C VAL A 78 3.85 13.00 14.17
#